data_AF-A0A7K3IZQ8-F1
#
_entry.id   AF-A0A7K3IZQ8-F1
#
_cell.length_a   1.000
_cell.length_b   1.000
_cell.length_c   1.000
_cell.angle_alpha   90.00
_cell.angle_beta   90.00
_cell.angle_gamma   90.00
#
_symmetry.space_group_name_H-M   'P 1'
#
loop_
_entity.id
_entity.type
_entity.pdbx_description
1 polymer ?
#
loop_
_entity_poly.entity_id
_entity_poly.type
_entity_poly.pdbx_seq_one_letter_code
_entity_poly.pdbx_strand_id
1 'polypeptide(L)'
;KRFFILQQFLVESVILSVLGGILGLFLIFIATLFINYLYDLNMHLTLSNILLAIFVSGIIGVVAGYAPAYSAAKMNPVDAIGYSFG
;
A
#
# COMPACT_ATOMS: atom_id res chain seq x y z
N LYS A 1 -3.62 -7.96 -25.63
CA LYS A 1 -2.40 -7.12 -25.43
C LYS A 1 -2.06 -7.12 -23.94
N ARG A 2 -1.05 -7.89 -23.50
CA ARG A 2 -0.72 -8.13 -22.06
C ARG A 2 -0.37 -6.85 -21.29
N PHE A 3 0.11 -5.81 -21.99
CA PHE A 3 0.49 -4.52 -21.41
C PHE A 3 -0.68 -3.74 -20.77
N PHE A 4 -1.90 -3.90 -21.28
CA PHE A 4 -3.08 -3.21 -20.72
C PHE A 4 -3.46 -3.74 -19.33
N ILE A 5 -3.44 -5.06 -19.17
CA ILE A 5 -3.77 -5.73 -17.90
C ILE A 5 -2.73 -5.36 -16.83
N LEU A 6 -1.46 -5.28 -17.23
CA LEU A 6 -0.38 -4.81 -16.38
C LEU A 6 -0.59 -3.39 -15.88
N GLN A 7 -0.94 -2.47 -16.78
CA GLN A 7 -1.20 -1.09 -16.41
C GLN A 7 -2.42 -0.96 -15.49
N GLN A 8 -3.47 -1.77 -15.71
CA GLN A 8 -4.65 -1.77 -14.84
C GLN A 8 -4.29 -2.22 -13.41
N PHE A 9 -3.60 -3.34 -13.25
CA PHE A 9 -3.16 -3.82 -11.93
C PHE A 9 -2.19 -2.86 -11.24
N LEU A 10 -1.29 -2.24 -12.01
CA LEU A 10 -0.35 -1.26 -11.48
C LEU A 10 -1.10 -0.03 -10.94
N VAL A 11 -2.06 0.51 -11.71
CA VAL A 11 -2.88 1.65 -11.30
C VAL A 11 -3.71 1.30 -10.06
N GLU A 12 -4.33 0.13 -10.03
CA GLU A 12 -5.12 -0.33 -8.89
C GLU A 12 -4.25 -0.48 -7.62
N SER A 13 -3.04 -1.01 -7.76
CA SER A 13 -2.06 -1.11 -6.68
C SER A 13 -1.61 0.26 -6.16
N VAL A 14 -1.39 1.23 -7.05
CA VAL A 14 -1.05 2.61 -6.67
C VAL A 14 -2.21 3.28 -5.93
N ILE A 15 -3.44 3.12 -6.42
CA ILE A 15 -4.64 3.66 -5.75
C ILE A 15 -4.80 3.05 -4.35
N LEU A 16 -4.68 1.73 -4.22
CA LEU A 16 -4.76 1.05 -2.92
C LEU A 16 -3.64 1.48 -1.97
N SER A 17 -2.42 1.69 -2.47
CA SER A 17 -1.30 2.21 -1.67
C SER A 17 -1.57 3.62 -1.15
N VAL A 18 -2.12 4.52 -1.98
CA VAL A 18 -2.44 5.89 -1.58
C VAL A 18 -3.56 5.88 -0.54
N LEU A 19 -4.61 5.09 -0.76
CA LEU A 19 -5.71 4.92 0.20
C LEU A 19 -5.21 4.35 1.53
N GLY A 20 -4.35 3.34 1.50
CA GLY A 20 -3.72 2.77 2.69
C GLY A 20 -2.88 3.80 3.45
N GLY A 21 -2.12 4.65 2.76
CA GLY A 21 -1.35 5.73 3.38
C GLY A 21 -2.24 6.78 4.06
N ILE A 22 -3.33 7.19 3.41
CA ILE A 22 -4.31 8.12 3.98
C ILE A 22 -4.98 7.52 5.23
N LEU A 23 -5.44 6.27 5.15
CA LEU A 23 -6.05 5.57 6.27
C LEU A 23 -5.07 5.37 7.43
N GLY A 24 -3.81 5.06 7.14
CA GLY A 24 -2.76 4.93 8.15
C GLY A 24 -2.49 6.23 8.90
N LEU A 25 -2.39 7.36 8.17
CA LEU A 25 -2.26 8.69 8.78
C LEU A 25 -3.45 9.03 9.68
N PHE A 26 -4.66 8.73 9.21
CA PHE A 26 -5.89 8.96 9.99
C PHE A 26 -5.92 8.14 11.28
N LEU A 27 -5.51 6.87 11.21
CA LEU A 27 -5.46 5.96 12.37
C LEU A 27 -4.42 6.42 13.40
N ILE A 28 -3.24 6.85 12.95
CA ILE A 28 -2.19 7.41 13.82
C ILE A 28 -2.65 8.70 14.49
N PHE A 29 -3.37 9.56 13.78
CA PHE A 29 -3.93 10.78 14.36
C PHE A 29 -4.90 10.47 15.50
N ILE A 30 -5.84 9.53 15.29
CA ILE A 30 -6.78 9.08 16.33
C ILE A 30 -6.04 8.44 17.50
N ALA A 31 -5.07 7.56 17.23
CA ALA A 31 -4.29 6.89 18.26
C ALA A 31 -3.52 7.91 19.13
N THR A 32 -2.92 8.93 18.51
CA THR A 32 -2.20 10.00 19.21
C THR A 32 -3.15 10.80 20.10
N LEU A 33 -4.35 11.13 19.61
CA LEU A 33 -5.38 11.81 20.39
C LEU A 33 -5.81 10.99 21.61
N PHE A 34 -6.04 9.69 21.43
CA PHE A 34 -6.47 8.78 22.49
C PHE A 34 -5.39 8.59 23.57
N ILE A 35 -4.12 8.47 23.16
CA ILE A 35 -2.98 8.34 24.05
C ILE A 35 -2.76 9.63 24.85
N ASN A 36 -2.85 10.81 24.21
CA ASN A 36 -2.78 12.10 24.91
C ASN A 36 -3.89 12.19 25.97
N TYR A 37 -5.11 11.78 25.64
CA TYR A 37 -6.23 11.81 26.59
C TYR A 37 -6.05 10.87 27.80
N LEU A 38 -5.50 9.66 27.59
CA LEU A 38 -5.36 8.66 28.65
C LEU A 38 -4.15 8.89 29.57
N TYR A 39 -3.04 9.38 29.03
CA TYR A 39 -1.77 9.42 29.75
C TYR A 39 -1.21 10.84 29.96
N ASP A 40 -1.92 11.88 29.51
CA ASP A 40 -1.47 13.30 29.52
C ASP A 40 -0.06 13.48 28.94
N LEU A 41 0.33 12.55 28.07
CA LEU A 41 1.59 12.61 27.35
C LEU A 41 1.38 13.59 26.21
N ASN A 42 2.09 14.71 26.24
CA ASN A 42 2.17 15.70 25.15
C ASN A 42 2.90 15.11 23.93
N MET A 43 2.35 14.01 23.38
CA MET A 43 2.84 13.38 22.17
C MET A 43 2.44 14.25 21.00
N HIS A 44 3.36 15.10 20.58
CA HIS A 44 3.25 15.86 19.35
C HIS A 44 3.83 15.04 18.19
N LEU A 45 3.05 14.93 17.10
CA LEU A 45 3.54 14.42 15.84
C LEU A 45 4.62 15.38 15.31
N THR A 46 5.88 15.03 15.57
CA THR A 46 7.01 15.81 15.06
C THR A 46 7.13 15.59 13.56
N LEU A 47 7.53 16.64 12.84
CA LEU A 47 7.74 16.60 11.39
C LEU A 47 8.62 15.42 10.92
N SER A 48 9.60 15.03 11.73
CA SER A 48 10.44 13.86 11.48
C SER A 48 9.67 12.53 11.49
N ASN A 49 8.76 12.33 12.44
CA ASN A 49 7.95 11.12 12.51
C ASN A 49 6.96 11.03 11.35
N ILE A 50 6.41 12.18 10.93
CA ILE A 50 5.53 12.26 9.76
C ILE A 50 6.30 11.91 8.48
N LEU A 51 7.49 12.50 8.29
CA LEU A 51 8.34 12.17 7.14
C LEU A 51 8.71 10.68 7.11
N LEU A 52 9.10 10.12 8.25
CA LEU A 52 9.47 8.71 8.37
C LEU A 52 8.27 7.81 8.06
N ALA A 53 7.08 8.13 8.58
CA ALA A 53 5.85 7.40 8.29
C ALA A 53 5.49 7.44 6.81
N ILE A 54 5.56 8.60 6.15
CA ILE A 54 5.32 8.74 4.71
C ILE A 54 6.35 7.93 3.91
N PHE A 55 7.62 8.00 4.29
CA PHE A 55 8.69 7.29 3.60
C PHE A 55 8.53 5.77 3.70
N VAL A 56 8.28 5.25 4.90
CA VAL A 56 8.04 3.83 5.13
C VAL A 56 6.76 3.35 4.44
N SER A 57 5.67 4.11 4.51
CA SER A 57 4.42 3.80 3.80
C SER A 57 4.62 3.76 2.29
N GLY A 58 5.36 4.73 1.72
CA GLY A 58 5.69 4.76 0.30
C GLY A 58 6.53 3.55 -0.14
N ILE A 59 7.55 3.17 0.63
CA ILE A 59 8.35 1.96 0.33
C ILE A 59 7.49 0.71 0.36
N ILE A 60 6.71 0.51 1.43
CA ILE A 60 5.86 -0.68 1.57
C ILE A 60 4.84 -0.74 0.43
N GLY A 61 4.22 0.39 0.08
CA GLY A 61 3.26 0.51 -1.01
C GLY A 61 3.85 0.18 -2.38
N VAL A 62 5.03 0.72 -2.69
CA VAL A 62 5.74 0.43 -3.94
C VAL A 62 6.15 -1.03 -4.02
N VAL A 63 6.71 -1.60 -2.94
CA VAL A 63 7.14 -3.01 -2.91
C VAL A 63 5.94 -3.94 -3.05
N ALA A 64 4.87 -3.68 -2.29
CA ALA A 64 3.65 -4.49 -2.31
C ALA A 64 2.88 -4.40 -3.64
N GLY A 65 2.97 -3.29 -4.37
CA GLY A 65 2.37 -3.14 -5.71
C GLY A 65 3.26 -3.66 -6.84
N TYR A 66 4.57 -3.48 -6.74
CA TYR A 66 5.52 -3.89 -7.78
C TYR A 66 5.70 -5.41 -7.86
N ALA A 67 5.78 -6.10 -6.71
CA ALA A 67 5.94 -7.55 -6.66
C ALA A 67 4.80 -8.35 -7.37
N PRO A 68 3.50 -8.08 -7.11
CA PRO A 68 2.41 -8.76 -7.82
C PRO A 68 2.30 -8.31 -9.28
N ALA A 69 2.54 -7.02 -9.59
CA ALA A 69 2.52 -6.54 -10.97
C ALA A 69 3.60 -7.21 -11.83
N TYR A 70 4.82 -7.37 -11.29
CA TYR A 70 5.91 -8.09 -11.96
C TYR A 70 5.57 -9.58 -12.18
N SER A 71 4.97 -10.22 -11.18
CA SER A 71 4.54 -11.62 -11.27
C SER A 71 3.44 -11.82 -12.31
N ALA A 72 2.46 -10.92 -12.37
CA ALA A 72 1.40 -10.93 -13.38
C ALA A 72 1.94 -10.67 -14.81
N ALA A 73 2.99 -9.85 -14.96
CA ALA A 73 3.62 -9.54 -16.25
C ALA A 73 4.27 -10.75 -16.90
N LYS A 74 4.86 -11.59 -16.04
CA LYS A 74 5.66 -12.75 -16.42
C LYS A 74 4.80 -14.00 -16.62
N MET A 75 3.54 -13.98 -16.17
CA MET A 75 2.61 -15.08 -16.33
C MET A 75 2.26 -15.27 -17.81
N ASN A 76 2.48 -16.47 -18.33
CA ASN A 76 2.09 -16.81 -19.70
C ASN A 76 0.56 -16.99 -19.73
N PRO A 77 -0.15 -16.40 -20.71
CA PRO A 77 -1.59 -16.44 -20.83
C PRO A 77 -2.13 -17.85 -21.04
N VAL A 78 -1.28 -18.81 -21.44
CA VAL A 78 -1.65 -20.23 -21.51
C VAL A 78 -1.82 -20.82 -20.10
N ASP A 79 -0.97 -20.46 -19.14
CA ASP A 79 -1.09 -20.88 -17.73
C ASP A 79 -2.23 -20.17 -17.01
N ALA A 80 -2.54 -18.92 -17.39
CA ALA A 80 -3.65 -18.17 -16.82
C ALA A 80 -5.04 -18.72 -17.21
N ILE A 81 -5.13 -19.51 -18.29
CA ILE A 81 -6.37 -20.14 -18.77
C ILE A 81 -6.42 -21.64 -18.35
N GLY A 82 -5.31 -22.18 -17.83
CA GLY A 82 -5.12 -23.59 -17.51
C GLY A 82 -5.83 -24.08 -16.25
N TYR A 83 -7.17 -23.93 -16.17
CA TYR A 83 -7.94 -24.99 -15.54
C TYR A 83 -7.83 -26.20 -16.48
N SER A 84 -7.01 -27.14 -16.08
CA SER A 84 -7.02 -28.50 -16.58
C SER A 84 -8.44 -29.05 -16.44
N PHE A 85 -9.18 -29.16 -17.54
CA PHE A 85 -10.22 -30.17 -17.64
C PHE A 85 -9.51 -31.53 -17.63
N GLY A 86 -9.33 -32.06 -16.41
CA GLY A 86 -8.99 -33.44 -16.10
C GLY A 86 -9.89 -33.88 -14.96
#